data_AF-X6N9Y4-F1
#
_entry.id   AF-X6N9Y4-F1
#
_cell.length_a   1.000
_cell.length_b   1.000
_cell.length_c   1.000
_cell.angle_alpha   90.00
_cell.angle_beta   90.00
_cell.angle_gamma   90.00
#
_symmetry.space_group_name_H-M   'P 1'
#
loop_
_entity.id
_entity.type
_entity.pdbx_description
1 polymer ?
#
loop_
_entity_poly.entity_id
_entity_poly.type
_entity_poly.pdbx_seq_one_letter_code
_entity_poly.pdbx_strand_id
1 'polypeptide(L)'
;VFALLCFCLVLFSKITSICGQCIGEYRDLALVDNQLPQQFNEAVITGLQAIVCTIYLFIDWHVCFVMLFFFQTKRWALELRSLLSLYSCHGMHIALFIETNKSFNEVVSGLETVRAYQMQKYFTAKVERQIEKNSVSYWTLFIANRWFGAILEGLTVLQTAAVVLLCVIIRDQIGPAVASFAITYCLLFGGSFQYMTS
;
A
#
# COMPACT_ATOMS: atom_id res chain seq x y z
N VAL A 1 14.81 -5.49 -5.06
CA VAL A 1 13.62 -6.04 -5.77
C VAL A 1 13.02 -7.24 -5.05
N PHE A 2 13.75 -8.33 -4.80
CA PHE A 2 13.22 -9.51 -4.08
C PHE A 2 12.68 -9.18 -2.67
N ALA A 3 13.37 -8.33 -1.90
CA ALA A 3 12.88 -7.85 -0.61
C ALA A 3 11.64 -6.94 -0.73
N LEU A 4 11.51 -6.21 -1.84
CA LEU A 4 10.41 -5.29 -2.15
C LEU A 4 9.13 -6.06 -2.55
N LEU A 5 9.29 -7.14 -3.34
CA LEU A 5 8.24 -8.10 -3.67
C LEU A 5 7.79 -8.90 -2.45
N CYS A 6 8.73 -9.39 -1.65
CA CYS A 6 8.42 -10.10 -0.41
C CYS A 6 7.68 -9.17 0.57
N PHE A 7 8.05 -7.88 0.60
CA PHE A 7 7.38 -6.86 1.39
C PHE A 7 5.95 -6.59 0.90
N CYS A 8 5.75 -6.45 -0.42
CA CYS A 8 4.44 -6.27 -1.03
C CYS A 8 3.51 -7.47 -0.79
N LEU A 9 4.02 -8.70 -0.95
CA LEU A 9 3.28 -9.94 -0.68
C LEU A 9 2.96 -10.15 0.80
N VAL A 10 3.87 -9.79 1.71
CA VAL A 10 3.64 -9.91 3.17
C VAL A 10 2.64 -8.87 3.66
N LEU A 11 2.66 -7.64 3.13
CA LEU A 11 1.62 -6.63 3.36
C LEU A 11 0.27 -7.12 2.85
N PHE A 12 0.23 -7.59 1.60
CA PHE A 12 -0.98 -8.05 0.95
C PHE A 12 -1.62 -9.26 1.65
N SER A 13 -0.81 -10.26 2.03
CA SER A 13 -1.26 -11.47 2.74
C SER A 13 -1.76 -11.18 4.16
N LYS A 14 -1.16 -10.19 4.86
CA LYS A 14 -1.63 -9.80 6.19
C LYS A 14 -2.87 -8.91 6.18
N ILE A 15 -3.03 -8.08 5.15
CA ILE A 15 -4.25 -7.28 4.93
C ILE A 15 -5.46 -8.19 4.66
N THR A 16 -5.29 -9.24 3.84
CA THR A 16 -6.36 -10.23 3.56
C THR A 16 -6.70 -11.09 4.78
N SER A 17 -5.71 -11.50 5.58
CA SER A 17 -5.93 -12.36 6.77
C SER A 17 -6.74 -11.68 7.88
N ILE A 18 -6.65 -10.35 8.04
CA ILE A 18 -7.31 -9.61 9.13
C ILE A 18 -8.70 -9.10 8.71
N CYS A 19 -8.89 -8.76 7.44
CA CYS A 19 -10.24 -8.57 6.87
C CYS A 19 -11.13 -9.79 7.15
N GLY A 20 -10.63 -11.00 6.92
CA GLY A 20 -11.40 -12.23 7.18
C GLY A 20 -11.81 -12.46 8.64
N GLN A 21 -11.18 -11.80 9.62
CA GLN A 21 -11.42 -12.04 11.05
C GLN A 21 -12.31 -10.99 11.71
N CYS A 22 -12.53 -9.83 11.07
CA CYS A 22 -13.38 -8.74 11.57
C CYS A 22 -14.69 -8.56 10.78
N ILE A 23 -14.86 -9.25 9.66
CA ILE A 23 -15.98 -9.09 8.71
C ILE A 23 -17.09 -10.13 8.99
N GLY A 24 -17.78 -9.96 10.11
CA GLY A 24 -18.88 -10.84 10.52
C GLY A 24 -20.27 -10.42 10.03
N GLU A 25 -20.41 -9.34 9.26
CA GLU A 25 -21.73 -8.79 8.90
C GLU A 25 -21.88 -8.62 7.38
N TYR A 26 -22.98 -9.15 6.85
CA TYR A 26 -23.31 -9.43 5.43
C TYR A 26 -23.08 -8.29 4.41
N ARG A 27 -22.80 -7.06 4.84
CA ARG A 27 -22.61 -5.90 3.96
C ARG A 27 -21.19 -5.77 3.40
N ASP A 28 -20.21 -6.42 4.02
CA ASP A 28 -18.81 -6.36 3.61
C ASP A 28 -18.39 -7.54 2.70
N LEU A 29 -19.22 -8.58 2.58
CA LEU A 29 -18.92 -9.73 1.69
C LEU A 29 -18.85 -9.31 0.22
N ALA A 30 -19.76 -8.45 -0.23
CA ALA A 30 -19.77 -7.94 -1.61
C ALA A 30 -18.57 -7.02 -1.91
N LEU A 31 -18.05 -6.30 -0.90
CA LEU A 31 -16.84 -5.50 -1.04
C LEU A 31 -15.61 -6.41 -1.13
N VAL A 32 -15.54 -7.43 -0.28
CA VAL A 32 -14.48 -8.44 -0.30
C VAL A 32 -14.47 -9.18 -1.63
N ASP A 33 -15.62 -9.68 -2.09
CA ASP A 33 -15.73 -10.47 -3.32
C ASP A 33 -15.32 -9.68 -4.57
N ASN A 34 -15.56 -8.37 -4.60
CA ASN A 34 -15.18 -7.53 -5.73
C ASN A 34 -13.73 -7.03 -5.65
N GLN A 35 -13.22 -6.71 -4.45
CA GLN A 35 -11.88 -6.14 -4.31
C GLN A 35 -10.78 -7.20 -4.27
N LEU A 36 -11.01 -8.36 -3.65
CA LEU A 36 -9.99 -9.39 -3.46
C LEU A 36 -9.44 -9.98 -4.78
N PRO A 37 -10.27 -10.32 -5.80
CA PRO A 37 -9.74 -10.83 -7.07
C PRO A 37 -9.02 -9.75 -7.88
N GLN A 38 -9.49 -8.50 -7.83
CA GLN A 38 -8.83 -7.37 -8.51
C GLN A 38 -7.42 -7.14 -7.94
N GLN A 39 -7.33 -7.08 -6.62
CA GLN A 39 -6.09 -6.90 -5.88
C GLN A 39 -5.12 -8.08 -6.11
N PHE A 40 -5.64 -9.31 -6.18
CA PHE A 40 -4.83 -10.51 -6.46
C PHE A 40 -4.22 -10.47 -7.88
N ASN A 41 -5.00 -10.08 -8.88
CA ASN A 41 -4.53 -9.99 -10.26
C ASN A 41 -3.40 -8.95 -10.40
N GLU A 42 -3.55 -7.79 -9.75
CA GLU A 42 -2.53 -6.74 -9.73
C GLU A 42 -1.24 -7.18 -9.04
N ALA A 43 -1.33 -7.94 -7.95
CA ALA A 43 -0.18 -8.52 -7.27
C ALA A 43 0.57 -9.51 -8.17
N VAL A 44 -0.15 -10.34 -8.92
CA VAL A 44 0.45 -11.29 -9.88
C VAL A 44 1.16 -10.56 -11.03
N ILE A 45 0.51 -9.56 -11.62
CA ILE A 45 1.08 -8.77 -12.73
C ILE A 45 2.35 -8.04 -12.27
N THR A 46 2.29 -7.37 -11.12
CA THR A 46 3.44 -6.65 -10.54
C THR A 46 4.58 -7.62 -10.21
N GLY A 47 4.24 -8.82 -9.71
CA GLY A 47 5.19 -9.90 -9.46
C GLY A 47 5.96 -10.34 -10.71
N LEU A 48 5.23 -10.61 -11.79
CA LEU A 48 5.82 -11.02 -13.07
C LEU A 48 6.69 -9.92 -13.69
N GLN A 49 6.22 -8.66 -13.67
CA GLN A 49 7.00 -7.51 -14.17
C GLN A 49 8.31 -7.32 -13.41
N ALA A 50 8.30 -7.51 -12.09
CA ALA A 50 9.47 -7.39 -11.25
C ALA A 50 10.50 -8.51 -11.50
N ILE A 51 10.05 -9.73 -11.80
CA ILE A 51 10.93 -10.84 -12.21
C ILE A 51 11.63 -10.51 -13.53
N VAL A 52 10.88 -10.03 -14.53
CA VAL A 52 11.44 -9.63 -15.83
C VAL A 52 12.45 -8.49 -15.69
N CYS A 53 12.14 -7.46 -14.88
CA CYS A 53 13.09 -6.39 -14.58
C CYS A 53 14.36 -6.92 -13.91
N THR A 54 14.23 -7.88 -12.98
CA THR A 54 15.38 -8.45 -12.26
C THR A 54 16.29 -9.27 -13.18
N ILE A 55 15.72 -10.03 -14.12
CA ILE A 55 16.50 -10.81 -15.10
C ILE A 55 17.32 -9.90 -16.02
N TYR A 56 16.77 -8.75 -16.43
CA TYR A 56 17.50 -7.77 -17.24
C TYR A 56 18.59 -7.02 -16.46
N LEU A 57 18.36 -6.74 -15.18
CA LEU A 57 19.37 -6.14 -14.29
C LEU A 57 20.57 -7.07 -14.03
N PHE A 58 20.41 -8.38 -14.28
CA PHE A 58 21.48 -9.37 -14.13
C PHE A 58 22.53 -9.31 -15.25
N ILE A 59 22.23 -8.68 -16.39
CA ILE A 59 23.11 -8.72 -17.58
C ILE A 59 24.19 -7.62 -17.55
N ASP A 60 24.05 -6.53 -16.77
CA ASP A 60 24.98 -5.39 -16.93
C ASP A 60 25.85 -4.92 -15.73
N TRP A 61 25.47 -4.96 -14.43
CA TRP A 61 26.39 -4.37 -13.41
C TRP A 61 26.13 -4.73 -11.94
N HIS A 62 26.92 -5.66 -11.39
CA HIS A 62 26.88 -6.07 -9.97
C HIS A 62 27.31 -4.99 -8.95
N VAL A 63 27.88 -3.85 -9.37
CA VAL A 63 28.51 -2.89 -8.45
C VAL A 63 27.56 -1.76 -7.98
N CYS A 64 26.57 -1.33 -8.77
CA CYS A 64 25.53 -0.39 -8.31
C CYS A 64 24.54 -1.07 -7.36
N PHE A 65 24.29 -2.37 -7.54
CA PHE A 65 23.31 -3.11 -6.75
C PHE A 65 23.75 -3.28 -5.30
N VAL A 66 25.03 -3.55 -5.02
CA VAL A 66 25.52 -3.79 -3.65
C VAL A 66 25.63 -2.48 -2.85
N MET A 67 26.05 -1.38 -3.46
CA MET A 67 26.19 -0.08 -2.78
C MET A 67 24.82 0.56 -2.49
N LEU A 68 23.87 0.48 -3.44
CA LEU A 68 22.49 0.86 -3.19
C LEU A 68 21.85 -0.12 -2.19
N PHE A 69 22.05 -1.44 -2.30
CA PHE A 69 21.46 -2.39 -1.35
C PHE A 69 21.88 -2.15 0.10
N PHE A 70 23.15 -1.79 0.38
CA PHE A 70 23.61 -1.45 1.74
C PHE A 70 23.06 -0.10 2.25
N PHE A 71 22.93 0.89 1.38
CA PHE A 71 22.39 2.21 1.76
C PHE A 71 20.87 2.18 1.93
N GLN A 72 20.19 1.41 1.07
CA GLN A 72 18.77 1.16 1.10
C GLN A 72 18.42 0.28 2.31
N THR A 73 19.11 -0.82 2.61
CA THR A 73 18.80 -1.63 3.80
C THR A 73 18.82 -0.85 5.12
N LYS A 74 19.72 0.12 5.31
CA LYS A 74 19.73 0.98 6.51
C LYS A 74 18.59 2.01 6.56
N ARG A 75 18.25 2.65 5.44
CA ARG A 75 17.10 3.56 5.37
C ARG A 75 15.78 2.82 5.48
N TRP A 76 15.67 1.69 4.80
CA TRP A 76 14.50 0.81 4.82
C TRP A 76 14.29 0.17 6.19
N ALA A 77 15.33 -0.09 6.99
CA ALA A 77 15.16 -0.55 8.37
C ALA A 77 14.58 0.54 9.31
N LEU A 78 14.89 1.82 9.05
CA LEU A 78 14.28 2.95 9.75
C LEU A 78 12.83 3.19 9.28
N GLU A 79 12.58 3.09 7.97
CA GLU A 79 11.23 3.17 7.40
C GLU A 79 10.35 1.98 7.78
N LEU A 80 10.88 0.77 7.91
CA LEU A 80 10.17 -0.42 8.40
C LEU A 80 9.64 -0.22 9.83
N ARG A 81 10.38 0.50 10.68
CA ARG A 81 9.89 0.87 12.02
C ARG A 81 8.72 1.85 11.94
N SER A 82 8.80 2.83 11.04
CA SER A 82 7.68 3.75 10.80
C SER A 82 6.45 3.02 10.21
N LEU A 83 6.66 2.04 9.32
CA LEU A 83 5.59 1.24 8.71
C LEU A 83 4.95 0.26 9.70
N LEU A 84 5.72 -0.32 10.63
CA LEU A 84 5.19 -1.10 11.74
C LEU A 84 4.33 -0.22 12.67
N SER A 85 4.73 1.03 12.88
CA SER A 85 3.89 2.01 13.61
C SER A 85 2.63 2.35 12.83
N LEU A 86 2.69 2.46 11.51
CA LEU A 86 1.52 2.70 10.65
C LEU A 86 0.58 1.49 10.59
N TYR A 87 1.11 0.27 10.66
CA TYR A 87 0.32 -0.95 10.83
C TYR A 87 -0.49 -0.90 12.13
N SER A 88 0.13 -0.44 13.24
CA SER A 88 -0.60 -0.20 14.48
C SER A 88 -1.69 0.88 14.31
N CYS A 89 -1.44 1.94 13.53
CA CYS A 89 -2.45 2.94 13.19
C CYS A 89 -3.57 2.42 12.27
N HIS A 90 -3.27 1.49 11.36
CA HIS A 90 -4.25 0.87 10.47
C HIS A 90 -5.25 0.01 11.26
N GLY A 91 -4.74 -0.83 12.17
CA GLY A 91 -5.59 -1.58 13.10
C GLY A 91 -6.43 -0.67 13.99
N MET A 92 -5.86 0.47 14.41
CA MET A 92 -6.60 1.47 15.20
C MET A 92 -7.73 2.14 14.41
N HIS A 93 -7.51 2.51 13.15
CA HIS A 93 -8.56 3.06 12.27
C HIS A 93 -9.73 2.07 12.12
N ILE A 94 -9.43 0.80 11.81
CA ILE A 94 -10.47 -0.23 11.66
C ILE A 94 -11.24 -0.42 12.97
N ALA A 95 -10.56 -0.46 14.11
CA ALA A 95 -11.20 -0.59 15.42
C ALA A 95 -12.13 0.61 15.73
N LEU A 96 -11.69 1.84 15.47
CA LEU A 96 -12.48 3.06 15.67
C LEU A 96 -13.70 3.13 14.73
N PHE A 97 -13.55 2.65 13.49
CA PHE A 97 -14.64 2.54 12.53
C PHE A 97 -15.71 1.53 12.99
N ILE A 98 -15.31 0.38 13.54
CA ILE A 98 -16.26 -0.60 14.10
C ILE A 98 -16.97 -0.01 15.32
N GLU A 99 -16.25 0.67 16.21
CA GLU A 99 -16.82 1.28 17.43
C GLU A 99 -17.86 2.38 17.12
N THR A 100 -17.59 3.22 16.10
CA THR A 100 -18.53 4.25 15.64
C THR A 100 -19.81 3.65 15.08
N ASN A 101 -19.70 2.65 14.19
CA ASN A 101 -20.87 1.95 13.64
C ASN A 101 -21.68 1.24 14.73
N LYS A 102 -21.01 0.61 15.70
CA LYS A 102 -21.67 -0.04 16.83
C LYS A 102 -22.44 0.95 17.69
N SER A 103 -21.81 2.08 18.04
CA SER A 103 -22.46 3.14 18.84
C SER A 103 -23.64 3.77 18.09
N PHE A 104 -23.57 3.87 16.76
CA PHE A 104 -24.67 4.32 15.92
C PHE A 104 -25.83 3.30 15.89
N ASN A 105 -25.52 2.02 15.69
CA ASN A 105 -26.53 0.95 15.68
C ASN A 105 -27.27 0.84 17.03
N GLU A 106 -26.55 1.02 18.14
CA GLU A 106 -27.14 1.09 19.49
C GLU A 106 -28.16 2.24 19.61
N VAL A 107 -27.85 3.43 19.09
CA VAL A 107 -28.77 4.59 19.10
C VAL A 107 -29.97 4.38 18.19
N VAL A 108 -29.78 3.76 17.02
CA VAL A 108 -30.89 3.45 16.09
C VAL A 108 -31.83 2.43 16.69
N SER A 109 -31.31 1.36 17.30
CA SER A 109 -32.12 0.35 17.98
C SER A 109 -32.82 0.89 19.24
N GLY A 110 -32.24 1.90 19.91
CA GLY A 110 -32.78 2.53 21.12
C GLY A 110 -33.42 3.89 20.90
N LEU A 111 -33.81 4.25 19.67
CA LEU A 111 -34.18 5.63 19.32
C LEU A 111 -35.35 6.18 20.16
N GLU A 112 -36.33 5.34 20.46
CA GLU A 112 -37.50 5.74 21.25
C GLU A 112 -37.13 6.10 22.70
N THR A 113 -36.22 5.35 23.32
CA THR A 113 -35.78 5.63 24.70
C THR A 113 -34.92 6.89 24.75
N VAL A 114 -34.03 7.08 23.78
CA VAL A 114 -33.22 8.31 23.65
C VAL A 114 -34.13 9.55 23.50
N ARG A 115 -35.23 9.42 22.76
CA ARG A 115 -36.22 10.50 22.58
C ARG A 115 -37.02 10.75 23.85
N ALA A 116 -37.43 9.71 24.57
CA ALA A 116 -38.15 9.83 25.84
C ALA A 116 -37.34 10.57 26.92
N TYR A 117 -36.03 10.33 26.99
CA TYR A 117 -35.13 10.98 27.95
C TYR A 117 -34.53 12.31 27.47
N GLN A 118 -34.86 12.77 26.25
CA GLN A 118 -34.29 13.99 25.64
C GLN A 118 -32.75 14.04 25.60
N MET A 119 -32.11 12.87 25.46
CA MET A 119 -30.64 12.73 25.52
C MET A 119 -29.96 12.84 24.14
N GLN A 120 -30.65 13.36 23.11
CA GLN A 120 -30.13 13.41 21.74
C GLN A 120 -28.78 14.15 21.67
N LYS A 121 -28.67 15.33 22.30
CA LYS A 121 -27.46 16.15 22.28
C LYS A 121 -26.23 15.43 22.87
N TYR A 122 -26.44 14.61 23.91
CA TYR A 122 -25.37 13.84 24.53
C TYR A 122 -24.84 12.77 23.57
N PHE A 123 -25.74 12.01 22.93
CA PHE A 123 -25.34 11.00 21.96
C PHE A 123 -24.72 11.60 20.69
N THR A 124 -25.23 12.74 20.20
CA THR A 124 -24.62 13.46 19.08
C THR A 124 -23.18 13.86 19.41
N ALA A 125 -22.93 14.48 20.56
CA ALA A 125 -21.58 14.85 20.98
C ALA A 125 -20.66 13.63 21.21
N LYS A 126 -21.21 12.50 21.65
CA LYS A 126 -20.46 11.23 21.80
C LYS A 126 -20.00 10.70 20.43
N VAL A 127 -20.91 10.62 19.47
CA VAL A 127 -20.62 10.11 18.12
C VAL A 127 -19.66 11.04 17.38
N GLU A 128 -19.85 12.36 17.48
CA GLU A 128 -18.97 13.36 16.87
C GLU A 128 -17.51 13.19 17.33
N ARG A 129 -17.28 12.99 18.64
CA ARG A 129 -15.94 12.71 19.18
C ARG A 129 -15.33 11.41 18.66
N GLN A 130 -16.13 10.36 18.46
CA GLN A 130 -15.64 9.09 17.93
C GLN A 130 -15.28 9.22 16.43
N ILE A 131 -16.09 9.96 15.66
CA ILE A 131 -15.82 10.27 14.25
C ILE A 131 -14.55 11.12 14.12
N GLU A 132 -14.36 12.13 14.98
CA GLU A 132 -13.17 12.98 14.97
C GLU A 132 -11.90 12.15 15.23
N LYS A 133 -11.92 11.26 16.23
CA LYS A 133 -10.81 10.33 16.50
C LYS A 133 -10.52 9.42 15.31
N ASN A 134 -11.56 8.86 14.69
CA ASN A 134 -11.39 8.02 13.50
C ASN A 134 -10.79 8.81 12.33
N SER A 135 -11.26 10.03 12.11
CA SER A 135 -10.80 10.92 11.05
C SER A 135 -9.32 11.24 11.21
N VAL A 136 -8.87 11.58 12.41
CA VAL A 136 -7.44 11.83 12.69
C VAL A 136 -6.58 10.59 12.38
N SER A 137 -7.04 9.41 12.79
CA SER A 137 -6.33 8.15 12.50
C SER A 137 -6.28 7.84 11.00
N TYR A 138 -7.40 8.06 10.29
CA TYR A 138 -7.49 7.89 8.84
C TYR A 138 -6.54 8.82 8.09
N TRP A 139 -6.59 10.12 8.38
CA TRP A 139 -5.75 11.12 7.73
C TRP A 139 -4.26 10.90 7.98
N THR A 140 -3.91 10.46 9.19
CA THR A 140 -2.52 10.09 9.53
C THR A 140 -2.02 8.95 8.64
N LEU A 141 -2.85 7.92 8.45
CA LEU A 141 -2.52 6.79 7.58
C LEU A 141 -2.44 7.20 6.11
N PHE A 142 -3.36 8.05 5.64
CA PHE A 142 -3.37 8.55 4.27
C PHE A 142 -2.08 9.32 3.93
N ILE A 143 -1.70 10.28 4.78
CA ILE A 143 -0.49 11.09 4.58
C ILE A 143 0.75 10.20 4.59
N ALA A 144 0.80 9.23 5.48
CA ALA A 144 1.93 8.33 5.59
C ALA A 144 2.08 7.39 4.39
N ASN A 145 0.96 6.86 3.86
CA ASN A 145 0.96 6.08 2.62
C ASN A 145 1.44 6.94 1.44
N ARG A 146 0.98 8.20 1.34
CA ARG A 146 1.41 9.11 0.27
C ARG A 146 2.89 9.46 0.36
N TRP A 147 3.40 9.69 1.57
CA TRP A 147 4.82 9.94 1.81
C TRP A 147 5.69 8.75 1.38
N PHE A 148 5.30 7.53 1.77
CA PHE A 148 5.98 6.31 1.35
C PHE A 148 5.93 6.11 -0.16
N GLY A 149 4.77 6.36 -0.78
CA GLY A 149 4.60 6.30 -2.23
C GLY A 149 5.51 7.26 -2.99
N ALA A 150 5.62 8.51 -2.55
CA ALA A 150 6.49 9.50 -3.19
C ALA A 150 7.98 9.11 -3.15
N ILE A 151 8.42 8.48 -2.07
CA ILE A 151 9.80 7.97 -1.96
C ILE A 151 10.03 6.80 -2.92
N LEU A 152 9.07 5.86 -3.00
CA LEU A 152 9.14 4.74 -3.95
C LEU A 152 9.15 5.21 -5.40
N GLU A 153 8.30 6.16 -5.76
CA GLU A 153 8.26 6.77 -7.10
C GLU A 153 9.63 7.39 -7.45
N GLY A 154 10.24 8.14 -6.53
CA GLY A 154 11.58 8.69 -6.72
C GLY A 154 12.65 7.62 -6.99
N LEU A 155 12.58 6.47 -6.30
CA LEU A 155 13.50 5.36 -6.54
C LEU A 155 13.29 4.71 -7.91
N THR A 156 12.05 4.56 -8.36
CA THR A 156 11.75 4.01 -9.70
C THR A 156 12.22 4.92 -10.82
N VAL A 157 12.08 6.24 -10.67
CA VAL A 157 12.57 7.22 -11.66
C VAL A 157 14.10 7.18 -11.76
N LEU A 158 14.79 7.12 -10.61
CA LEU A 158 16.25 6.98 -10.59
C LEU A 158 16.71 5.67 -11.25
N GLN A 159 15.99 4.57 -11.01
CA GLN A 159 16.28 3.28 -11.65
C GLN A 159 16.08 3.35 -13.18
N THR A 160 14.96 3.90 -13.66
CA THR A 160 14.69 4.03 -15.10
C THR A 160 15.73 4.92 -15.78
N ALA A 161 16.12 6.03 -15.14
CA ALA A 161 17.17 6.91 -15.67
C ALA A 161 18.52 6.18 -15.81
N ALA A 162 18.90 5.35 -14.83
CA ALA A 162 20.11 4.54 -14.90
C ALA A 162 20.06 3.51 -16.03
N VAL A 163 18.92 2.83 -16.23
CA VAL A 163 18.75 1.85 -17.32
C VAL A 163 18.84 2.52 -18.69
N VAL A 164 18.19 3.67 -18.87
CA VAL A 164 18.25 4.42 -20.13
C VAL A 164 19.69 4.89 -20.44
N LEU A 165 20.42 5.39 -19.44
CA LEU A 165 21.82 5.78 -19.60
C LEU A 165 22.72 4.60 -20.01
N LEU A 166 22.52 3.43 -19.40
CA LEU A 166 23.27 2.21 -19.75
C LEU A 166 22.97 1.75 -21.17
N CYS A 167 21.70 1.77 -21.60
CA CYS A 167 21.32 1.45 -22.98
C CYS A 167 22.00 2.37 -24.00
N VAL A 168 22.23 3.64 -23.67
CA VAL A 168 22.95 4.59 -24.54
C VAL A 168 24.44 4.27 -24.61
N ILE A 169 25.07 3.88 -23.50
CA ILE A 169 26.50 3.56 -23.44
C ILE A 169 26.83 2.27 -24.21
N ILE A 170 25.97 1.25 -24.12
CA ILE A 170 26.18 -0.09 -24.69
C ILE A 170 25.42 -0.25 -26.03
N ARG A 171 25.05 0.88 -26.66
CA ARG A 171 24.30 0.95 -27.92
C ARG A 171 24.85 0.04 -29.02
N ASP A 172 26.16 -0.10 -29.13
CA ASP A 172 26.79 -0.82 -30.24
C ASP A 172 26.87 -2.34 -30.02
N GLN A 173 26.63 -2.83 -28.79
CA GLN A 173 26.67 -4.26 -28.45
C GLN A 173 25.27 -4.86 -28.24
N ILE A 174 24.28 -4.03 -27.92
CA ILE A 174 22.90 -4.47 -27.63
C ILE A 174 22.00 -4.24 -28.84
N GLY A 175 21.24 -5.26 -29.22
CA GLY A 175 20.21 -5.13 -30.25
C GLY A 175 19.11 -4.14 -29.83
N PRO A 176 18.64 -3.24 -30.73
CA PRO A 176 17.68 -2.18 -30.38
C PRO A 176 16.35 -2.71 -29.82
N ALA A 177 15.96 -3.94 -30.19
CA ALA A 177 14.80 -4.63 -29.64
C ALA A 177 14.94 -4.93 -28.14
N VAL A 178 16.13 -5.34 -27.70
CA VAL A 178 16.42 -5.70 -26.30
C VAL A 178 16.47 -4.44 -25.42
N ALA A 179 17.05 -3.35 -25.93
CA ALA A 179 17.06 -2.06 -25.25
C ALA A 179 15.63 -1.50 -25.08
N SER A 180 14.81 -1.55 -26.14
CA SER A 180 13.42 -1.09 -26.11
C SER A 180 12.58 -1.91 -25.13
N PHE A 181 12.79 -3.22 -25.09
CA PHE A 181 12.14 -4.12 -24.13
C PHE A 181 12.51 -3.71 -22.70
N ALA A 182 13.80 -3.60 -22.37
CA ALA A 182 14.26 -3.24 -21.03
C ALA A 182 13.66 -1.91 -20.52
N ILE A 183 13.62 -0.88 -21.36
CA ILE A 183 13.03 0.42 -21.03
C ILE A 183 11.52 0.29 -20.78
N THR A 184 10.81 -0.44 -21.64
CA THR A 184 9.36 -0.62 -21.51
C THR A 184 8.99 -1.33 -20.20
N TYR A 185 9.72 -2.37 -19.81
CA TYR A 185 9.45 -3.05 -18.53
C TYR A 185 9.78 -2.20 -17.31
N CYS A 186 10.83 -1.37 -17.36
CA CYS A 186 11.12 -0.43 -16.28
C CYS A 186 10.00 0.61 -16.10
N LEU A 187 9.44 1.10 -17.20
CA LEU A 187 8.30 2.03 -17.18
C LEU A 187 7.03 1.36 -16.65
N LEU A 188 6.71 0.15 -17.09
CA LEU A 188 5.57 -0.62 -16.60
C LEU A 188 5.70 -0.90 -15.10
N PHE A 189 6.89 -1.25 -14.64
CA PHE A 189 7.17 -1.47 -13.23
C PHE A 189 6.94 -0.20 -12.39
N GLY A 190 7.43 0.96 -12.85
CA GLY A 190 7.15 2.25 -12.21
C GLY A 190 5.67 2.59 -12.17
N GLY A 191 4.95 2.36 -13.28
CA GLY A 191 3.51 2.58 -13.37
C GLY A 191 2.69 1.74 -12.38
N SER A 192 3.09 0.49 -12.17
CA SER A 192 2.44 -0.41 -11.20
C SER A 192 2.59 0.10 -9.75
N PHE A 193 3.73 0.72 -9.38
CA PHE A 193 3.86 1.33 -8.05
C PHE A 193 2.97 2.55 -7.87
N GLN A 194 2.85 3.39 -8.90
CA GLN A 194 1.98 4.57 -8.84
C GLN A 194 0.51 4.17 -8.65
N TYR A 195 0.09 3.08 -9.30
CA TYR A 195 -1.25 2.54 -9.12
C TYR A 195 -1.46 2.02 -7.69
N MET A 196 -0.47 1.33 -7.12
CA MET A 196 -0.57 0.80 -5.75
C MET A 196 -0.58 1.88 -4.65
N THR A 197 -0.05 3.08 -4.94
CA THR A 197 0.02 4.19 -3.99
C THR A 197 -1.15 5.18 -4.10
N SER A 198 -1.99 5.03 -5.13
CA SER A 198 -3.17 5.87 -5.40
C SER A 198 -4.44 5.25 -4.83
#